data_AF-A0A428GZ20-F1
#
_entry.id   AF-A0A428GZ20-F1
#
_cell.length_a   1.000
_cell.length_b   1.000
_cell.length_c   1.000
_cell.angle_alpha   90.00
_cell.angle_beta   90.00
_cell.angle_gamma   90.00
#
_symmetry.space_group_name_H-M   'P 1'
#
loop_
_entity.id
_entity.type
_entity.pdbx_description
1 polymer ?
#
loop_
_entity_poly.entity_id
_entity_poly.type
_entity_poly.pdbx_seq_one_letter_code
_entity_poly.pdbx_strand_id
1 'polypeptide(L)'
;MKKVYLDESGNTGGIAEKNGKFNIGQQDYFVYGGVITDESEEPLLLSQYSQFKLEHESLQDEKNEIKGNDLFKNEEMNNRALEDFISNYLDSRHFYVNIYDKYFYIATELVISILGFEFRDKNLAYFYEMVNSLLKYDGFLQIENLFLKATNINKSDLKERERALRTTLRQFRKLIRQDSQFKFLDSRIKKLIKDNQSISQISNSILYKGAYTQDRKISNLINLTALGELLVQLIKQGRIDENSSIILDPICSIDKVILSELETASLDVRISEGSHVDELIQYADNVVSVIYKSFSNIIKDFKNKGDSWTINTNNIWSLLVFSFVLSKIDCNNIKFTLSIDDWAFCLAIAKLQFGVSALEQNLNINQLVSVITQLLNSSLSEINESFWIEYQNSRNLIINNYNNMNYNILEDLNQLLN
;
A
#
# COMPACT_ATOMS: atom_id res chain seq x y z
N MET A 1 -13.61 14.66 21.01
CA MET A 1 -13.03 14.87 19.66
C MET A 1 -12.29 13.61 19.23
N LYS A 2 -12.34 13.23 17.94
CA LYS A 2 -11.59 12.08 17.44
C LYS A 2 -10.20 12.52 16.97
N LYS A 3 -9.20 11.66 17.11
CA LYS A 3 -7.83 11.90 16.67
C LYS A 3 -7.32 10.72 15.85
N VAL A 4 -6.47 11.02 14.88
CA VAL A 4 -5.77 10.01 14.08
C VAL A 4 -4.29 10.30 14.08
N TYR A 5 -3.49 9.34 14.54
CA TYR A 5 -2.02 9.38 14.53
C TYR A 5 -1.53 8.50 13.39
N LEU A 6 -0.78 9.06 12.44
CA LEU A 6 -0.43 8.40 11.19
C LEU A 6 1.08 8.32 10.99
N ASP A 7 1.52 7.20 10.42
CA ASP A 7 2.89 6.97 9.98
C ASP A 7 2.91 6.05 8.74
N GLU A 8 4.10 5.78 8.21
CA GLU A 8 4.34 4.97 7.02
C GLU A 8 5.44 3.91 7.17
N SER A 9 5.40 2.90 6.30
CA SER A 9 6.51 1.96 6.13
C SER A 9 6.73 1.56 4.68
N GLY A 10 7.96 1.13 4.36
CA GLY A 10 8.38 0.82 2.98
C GLY A 10 9.03 1.99 2.23
N ASN A 11 9.83 2.81 2.93
CA ASN A 11 10.39 4.11 2.53
C ASN A 11 9.29 5.14 2.28
N THR A 12 9.65 6.44 2.27
CA THR A 12 8.74 7.49 1.81
C THR A 12 8.13 7.06 0.47
N GLY A 13 6.82 7.19 0.27
CA GLY A 13 6.17 7.00 -1.04
C GLY A 13 6.66 7.99 -2.12
N GLY A 14 7.58 8.88 -1.76
CA GLY A 14 8.42 9.67 -2.64
C GLY A 14 9.24 8.81 -3.61
N ILE A 15 8.99 8.99 -4.90
CA ILE A 15 9.81 8.44 -5.98
C ILE A 15 10.87 9.48 -6.36
N ALA A 16 12.12 9.20 -6.01
CA ALA A 16 13.27 10.04 -6.31
C ALA A 16 14.21 9.34 -7.31
N GLU A 17 14.72 10.11 -8.27
CA GLU A 17 15.78 9.65 -9.16
C GLU A 17 17.15 9.97 -8.56
N LYS A 18 18.00 8.94 -8.40
CA LYS A 18 19.40 9.09 -8.00
C LYS A 18 20.27 8.30 -8.98
N ASN A 19 21.24 8.97 -9.62
CA ASN A 19 22.14 8.37 -10.61
C ASN A 19 21.43 7.63 -11.77
N GLY A 20 20.32 8.18 -12.26
CA GLY A 20 19.58 7.60 -13.39
C GLY A 20 18.65 6.42 -13.05
N LYS A 21 18.55 6.07 -11.76
CA LYS A 21 17.69 5.01 -11.22
C LYS A 21 16.71 5.57 -10.20
N PHE A 22 15.46 5.09 -10.26
CA PHE A 22 14.46 5.41 -9.24
C PHE A 22 14.63 4.53 -8.00
N ASN A 23 14.34 5.09 -6.83
CA ASN A 23 14.38 4.42 -5.51
C ASN A 23 13.25 3.40 -5.28
N ILE A 24 12.53 2.96 -6.33
CA ILE A 24 11.43 1.99 -6.22
C ILE A 24 11.96 0.56 -6.10
N GLY A 25 13.04 0.22 -6.83
CA GLY A 25 13.46 -1.18 -7.08
C GLY A 25 13.97 -2.01 -5.90
N GLN A 26 13.98 -1.49 -4.68
CA GLN A 26 14.30 -2.27 -3.48
C GLN A 26 13.10 -2.46 -2.54
N GLN A 27 12.03 -1.67 -2.70
CA GLN A 27 10.86 -1.65 -1.82
C GLN A 27 9.61 -1.30 -2.62
N ASP A 28 9.04 -2.35 -3.20
CA ASP A 28 7.95 -2.29 -4.18
C ASP A 28 6.60 -1.96 -3.53
N TYR A 29 6.51 -2.05 -2.21
CA TYR A 29 5.30 -1.75 -1.45
C TYR A 29 5.46 -0.58 -0.49
N PHE A 30 4.33 -0.01 -0.11
CA PHE A 30 4.19 1.10 0.83
C PHE A 30 2.98 0.86 1.72
N VAL A 31 3.13 1.07 3.04
CA VAL A 31 2.03 1.01 4.00
C VAL A 31 1.86 2.39 4.59
N TYR A 32 0.63 2.87 4.63
CA TYR A 32 0.26 4.12 5.27
C TYR A 32 -0.91 3.87 6.21
N GLY A 33 -0.82 4.29 7.46
CA GLY A 33 -1.87 3.93 8.40
C GLY A 33 -1.59 4.43 9.79
N GLY A 34 -2.44 4.05 10.73
CA GLY A 34 -2.18 4.40 12.11
C GLY A 34 -3.34 4.22 13.08
N VAL A 35 -3.21 4.93 14.20
CA VAL A 35 -4.05 4.79 15.39
C VAL A 35 -5.19 5.80 15.34
N ILE A 36 -6.41 5.31 15.45
CA ILE A 36 -7.65 6.07 15.51
C ILE A 36 -8.16 5.99 16.93
N THR A 37 -8.44 7.15 17.52
CA THR A 37 -8.86 7.24 18.91
C THR A 37 -9.80 8.43 19.14
N ASP A 38 -10.29 8.57 20.35
CA ASP A 38 -10.99 9.75 20.83
C ASP A 38 -10.51 10.14 22.23
N GLU A 39 -10.98 11.28 22.73
CA GLU A 39 -10.60 11.82 24.06
C GLU A 39 -10.76 10.83 25.23
N SER A 40 -11.67 9.85 25.11
CA SER A 40 -11.90 8.85 26.16
C SER A 40 -10.99 7.64 26.04
N GLU A 41 -10.59 7.27 24.82
CA GLU A 41 -9.78 6.08 24.54
C GLU A 41 -8.28 6.37 24.51
N GLU A 42 -7.90 7.60 24.17
CA GLU A 42 -6.50 8.00 23.97
C GLU A 42 -5.61 7.72 25.20
N PRO A 43 -6.02 8.03 26.46
CA PRO A 43 -5.21 7.70 27.63
C PRO A 43 -5.04 6.18 27.84
N LEU A 44 -6.04 5.38 27.43
CA LEU A 44 -5.99 3.92 27.54
C LEU A 44 -5.00 3.33 26.54
N LEU A 45 -5.08 3.76 25.27
CA LEU A 45 -4.15 3.33 24.22
C LEU A 45 -2.71 3.72 24.55
N LEU A 46 -2.52 4.95 25.05
CA LEU A 46 -1.23 5.43 25.51
C LEU A 46 -0.70 4.53 26.63
N SER A 47 -1.49 4.31 27.69
CA SER A 47 -1.08 3.44 28.81
C SER A 47 -0.79 2.01 28.37
N GLN A 48 -1.53 1.46 27.41
CA GLN A 48 -1.27 0.14 26.87
C GLN A 48 0.08 0.12 26.14
N TYR A 49 0.31 1.06 25.23
CA TYR A 49 1.56 1.09 24.48
C TYR A 49 2.78 1.41 25.37
N SER A 50 2.66 2.27 26.38
CA SER A 50 3.71 2.47 27.38
C SER A 50 4.01 1.16 28.14
N GLN A 51 2.99 0.36 28.46
CA GLN A 51 3.17 -0.95 29.11
C GLN A 51 3.94 -1.92 28.21
N PHE A 52 3.61 -1.99 26.91
CA PHE A 52 4.38 -2.76 25.93
C PHE A 52 5.86 -2.36 25.96
N LYS A 53 6.15 -1.06 25.93
CA LYS A 53 7.54 -0.56 25.98
C LYS A 53 8.25 -0.98 27.25
N LEU A 54 7.59 -0.92 28.41
CA LEU A 54 8.15 -1.34 29.69
C LEU A 54 8.43 -2.85 29.74
N GLU A 55 7.54 -3.67 29.20
CA GLU A 55 7.70 -5.13 29.15
C GLU A 55 8.85 -5.57 28.23
N HIS A 56 9.15 -4.76 27.21
CA HIS A 56 10.22 -5.00 26.24
C HIS A 56 11.33 -3.94 26.29
N GLU A 57 11.67 -3.43 27.49
CA GLU A 57 12.64 -2.34 27.71
C GLU A 57 13.99 -2.57 27.03
N SER A 58 14.45 -3.82 26.97
CA SER A 58 15.71 -4.19 26.31
C SER A 58 15.76 -3.94 24.80
N LEU A 59 14.60 -3.75 24.16
CA LEU A 59 14.50 -3.43 22.73
C LEU A 59 14.46 -1.93 22.45
N GLN A 60 14.41 -1.11 23.51
CA GLN A 60 14.39 0.34 23.36
C GLN A 60 15.78 0.87 22.96
N ASP A 61 15.80 1.83 22.06
CA ASP A 61 17.01 2.57 21.69
C ASP A 61 17.34 3.69 22.71
N GLU A 62 18.37 4.49 22.43
CA GLU A 62 18.80 5.61 23.28
C GLU A 62 17.74 6.70 23.48
N LYS A 63 16.67 6.69 22.68
CA LYS A 63 15.53 7.61 22.76
C LYS A 63 14.31 6.98 23.43
N ASN A 64 14.45 5.79 24.02
CA ASN A 64 13.35 5.00 24.58
C ASN A 64 12.33 4.57 23.52
N GLU A 65 12.77 4.36 22.27
CA GLU A 65 11.91 3.88 21.18
C GLU A 65 12.18 2.40 20.85
N ILE A 66 11.11 1.64 20.66
CA ILE A 66 11.15 0.33 20.00
C ILE A 66 10.90 0.57 18.51
N LYS A 67 11.90 0.27 17.68
CA LYS A 67 11.77 0.38 16.22
C LYS A 67 10.95 -0.80 15.68
N GLY A 68 9.91 -0.54 14.89
CA GLY A 68 9.07 -1.62 14.34
C GLY A 68 9.85 -2.62 13.49
N ASN A 69 10.90 -2.17 12.79
CA ASN A 69 11.82 -3.03 12.04
C ASN A 69 12.60 -4.02 12.94
N ASP A 70 12.88 -3.63 14.18
CA ASP A 70 13.66 -4.45 15.10
C ASP A 70 12.85 -5.64 15.60
N LEU A 71 11.51 -5.56 15.64
CA LEU A 71 10.64 -6.68 16.00
C LEU A 71 10.82 -7.91 15.08
N PHE A 72 11.36 -7.73 13.86
CA PHE A 72 11.60 -8.80 12.90
C PHE A 72 13.05 -9.32 12.90
N LYS A 73 13.90 -8.90 13.85
CA LYS A 73 15.21 -9.51 14.06
C LYS A 73 15.02 -10.95 14.54
N ASN A 74 15.79 -11.88 13.98
CA ASN A 74 15.70 -13.30 14.33
C ASN A 74 16.39 -13.59 15.67
N GLU A 75 15.83 -13.03 16.74
CA GLU A 75 16.27 -13.17 18.12
C GLU A 75 15.06 -13.51 18.98
N GLU A 76 15.27 -14.31 20.02
CA GLU A 76 14.16 -14.83 20.84
C GLU A 76 13.33 -13.70 21.49
N MET A 77 14.00 -12.64 21.94
CA MET A 77 13.34 -11.49 22.58
C MET A 77 12.47 -10.71 21.59
N ASN A 78 12.96 -10.51 20.36
CA ASN A 78 12.23 -9.81 19.30
C ASN A 78 11.01 -10.61 18.84
N ASN A 79 11.14 -11.93 18.71
CA ASN A 79 10.01 -12.79 18.39
C ASN A 79 8.92 -12.75 19.48
N ARG A 80 9.31 -12.73 20.77
CA ARG A 80 8.37 -12.57 21.88
C ARG A 80 7.68 -11.21 21.85
N ALA A 81 8.42 -10.13 21.61
CA ALA A 81 7.86 -8.79 21.48
C ALA A 81 6.91 -8.67 20.28
N LEU A 82 7.25 -9.25 19.14
CA LEU A 82 6.39 -9.27 17.96
C LEU A 82 5.09 -10.04 18.22
N GLU A 83 5.18 -11.21 18.85
CA GLU A 83 4.02 -12.01 19.22
C GLU A 83 3.09 -11.27 20.19
N ASP A 84 3.66 -10.66 21.23
CA ASP A 84 2.93 -9.88 22.21
C ASP A 84 2.26 -8.66 21.56
N PHE A 85 3.00 -7.91 20.74
CA PHE A 85 2.50 -6.78 19.96
C PHE A 85 1.28 -7.16 19.13
N ILE A 86 1.38 -8.23 18.33
CA ILE A 86 0.26 -8.66 17.47
C ILE A 86 -0.92 -9.16 18.32
N SER A 87 -0.66 -9.87 19.42
CA SER A 87 -1.71 -10.53 20.19
C SER A 87 -2.52 -9.54 21.04
N ASN A 88 -1.83 -8.55 21.62
CA ASN A 88 -2.37 -7.71 22.69
C ASN A 88 -2.47 -6.23 22.32
N TYR A 89 -1.77 -5.79 21.27
CA TYR A 89 -1.66 -4.38 20.87
C TYR A 89 -2.10 -4.13 19.42
N LEU A 90 -2.71 -5.12 18.76
CA LEU A 90 -3.42 -4.93 17.50
C LEU A 90 -4.89 -5.33 17.63
N ASP A 91 -5.78 -4.51 17.07
CA ASP A 91 -7.21 -4.77 17.03
C ASP A 91 -7.91 -4.12 15.82
N SER A 92 -9.19 -4.40 15.62
CA SER A 92 -9.96 -3.89 14.48
C SER A 92 -10.68 -2.56 14.76
N ARG A 93 -10.62 -2.07 16.00
CA ARG A 93 -11.27 -0.83 16.41
C ARG A 93 -10.37 0.37 16.14
N HIS A 94 -9.11 0.30 16.52
CA HIS A 94 -8.21 1.44 16.55
C HIS A 94 -7.33 1.56 15.31
N PHE A 95 -7.21 0.51 14.50
CA PHE A 95 -6.27 0.52 13.38
C PHE A 95 -6.97 0.56 12.03
N TYR A 96 -6.40 1.34 11.12
CA TYR A 96 -6.74 1.35 9.70
C TYR A 96 -5.50 1.61 8.87
N VAL A 97 -5.35 0.85 7.78
CA VAL A 97 -4.16 0.95 6.92
C VAL A 97 -4.50 0.89 5.44
N ASN A 98 -3.67 1.53 4.65
CA ASN A 98 -3.61 1.42 3.21
C ASN A 98 -2.32 0.68 2.83
N ILE A 99 -2.45 -0.34 1.99
CA ILE A 99 -1.31 -1.08 1.43
C ILE A 99 -1.25 -0.81 -0.06
N TYR A 100 -0.10 -0.34 -0.53
CA TYR A 100 0.15 0.05 -1.91
C TYR A 100 1.24 -0.81 -2.54
N ASP A 101 1.01 -1.28 -3.76
CA ASP A 101 2.05 -1.69 -4.70
C ASP A 101 2.39 -0.49 -5.58
N LYS A 102 3.63 -0.01 -5.49
CA LYS A 102 4.10 1.18 -6.18
C LYS A 102 4.06 0.99 -7.70
N TYR A 103 4.43 -0.19 -8.21
CA TYR A 103 4.36 -0.48 -9.65
C TYR A 103 2.93 -0.55 -10.13
N PHE A 104 2.06 -1.24 -9.39
CA PHE A 104 0.64 -1.28 -9.74
C PHE A 104 0.00 0.10 -9.78
N TYR A 105 0.33 0.96 -8.81
CA TYR A 105 -0.12 2.34 -8.79
C TYR A 105 0.38 3.13 -10.01
N ILE A 106 1.69 3.08 -10.32
CA ILE A 106 2.28 3.79 -11.47
C ILE A 106 1.70 3.28 -12.80
N ALA A 107 1.53 1.97 -12.94
CA ALA A 107 0.91 1.35 -14.09
C ALA A 107 -0.53 1.83 -14.28
N THR A 108 -1.29 1.93 -13.19
CA THR A 108 -2.66 2.47 -13.18
C THR A 108 -2.68 3.92 -13.66
N GLU A 109 -1.81 4.79 -13.13
CA GLU A 109 -1.69 6.19 -13.55
C GLU A 109 -1.31 6.33 -15.03
N LEU A 110 -0.35 5.52 -15.50
CA LEU A 110 0.03 5.49 -16.91
C LEU A 110 -1.16 5.12 -17.81
N VAL A 111 -1.93 4.08 -17.45
CA VAL A 111 -3.07 3.64 -18.26
C VAL A 111 -4.23 4.63 -18.19
N ILE A 112 -4.52 5.21 -17.02
CA ILE A 112 -5.48 6.32 -16.86
C ILE A 112 -5.08 7.48 -17.76
N SER A 113 -3.78 7.75 -17.93
CA SER A 113 -3.32 8.80 -18.84
C SER A 113 -3.62 8.60 -20.30
N ILE A 114 -3.84 7.35 -20.70
CA ILE A 114 -4.10 6.99 -22.09
C ILE A 114 -5.61 6.86 -22.33
N LEU A 115 -6.34 6.33 -21.35
CA LEU A 115 -7.74 5.93 -21.47
C LEU A 115 -8.72 6.89 -20.80
N GLY A 116 -8.28 7.61 -19.76
CA GLY A 116 -9.09 8.52 -18.95
C GLY A 116 -9.84 7.82 -17.82
N PHE A 117 -10.18 8.60 -16.78
CA PHE A 117 -10.97 8.14 -15.62
C PHE A 117 -12.34 7.60 -16.05
N GLU A 118 -13.01 8.25 -17.00
CA GLU A 118 -14.31 7.80 -17.51
C GLU A 118 -14.25 6.38 -18.09
N PHE A 119 -13.16 6.03 -18.78
CA PHE A 119 -12.98 4.67 -19.29
C PHE A 119 -12.79 3.67 -18.17
N ARG A 120 -11.93 3.98 -17.18
CA ARG A 120 -11.70 3.15 -16.00
C ARG A 120 -13.02 2.88 -15.29
N ASP A 121 -13.79 3.92 -14.98
CA ASP A 121 -15.01 3.83 -14.18
C ASP A 121 -16.10 3.03 -14.90
N LYS A 122 -16.23 3.17 -16.22
CA LYS A 122 -17.18 2.39 -17.03
C LYS A 122 -16.75 0.95 -17.30
N ASN A 123 -15.46 0.62 -17.15
CA ASN A 123 -14.90 -0.68 -17.53
C ASN A 123 -13.95 -1.20 -16.44
N LEU A 124 -14.35 -1.10 -15.18
CA LEU A 124 -13.46 -1.22 -14.02
C LEU A 124 -12.71 -2.56 -13.97
N ALA A 125 -13.42 -3.67 -14.15
CA ALA A 125 -12.81 -5.01 -14.16
C ALA A 125 -11.82 -5.14 -15.32
N TYR A 126 -12.25 -4.83 -16.54
CA TYR A 126 -11.39 -4.89 -17.73
C TYR A 126 -10.15 -3.99 -17.59
N PHE A 127 -10.30 -2.80 -17.01
CA PHE A 127 -9.21 -1.88 -16.77
C PHE A 127 -8.16 -2.49 -15.83
N TYR A 128 -8.57 -2.99 -14.66
CA TYR A 128 -7.63 -3.53 -13.69
C TYR A 128 -7.04 -4.88 -14.09
N GLU A 129 -7.81 -5.72 -14.80
CA GLU A 129 -7.26 -6.94 -15.41
C GLU A 129 -6.19 -6.62 -16.46
N MET A 130 -6.41 -5.59 -17.28
CA MET A 130 -5.41 -5.14 -18.25
C MET A 130 -4.15 -4.62 -17.55
N VAL A 131 -4.27 -3.81 -16.48
CA VAL A 131 -3.12 -3.35 -15.68
C VAL A 131 -2.39 -4.55 -15.05
N ASN A 132 -3.12 -5.51 -14.48
CA ASN A 132 -2.57 -6.72 -13.90
C ASN A 132 -1.77 -7.54 -14.93
N SER A 133 -2.27 -7.67 -16.16
CA SER A 133 -1.56 -8.33 -17.26
C SER A 133 -0.31 -7.56 -17.70
N LEU A 134 -0.34 -6.22 -17.70
CA LEU A 134 0.81 -5.39 -18.05
C LEU A 134 1.98 -5.58 -17.09
N LEU A 135 1.71 -5.68 -15.78
CA LEU A 135 2.75 -5.90 -14.76
C LEU A 135 3.52 -7.22 -14.95
N LYS A 136 2.90 -8.21 -15.58
CA LYS A 136 3.54 -9.50 -15.92
C LYS A 136 4.29 -9.47 -17.24
N TYR A 137 4.22 -8.37 -18.00
CA TYR A 137 4.77 -8.29 -19.34
C TYR A 137 6.26 -7.93 -19.29
N ASP A 138 7.11 -8.80 -19.82
CA ASP A 138 8.56 -8.59 -19.85
C ASP A 138 8.92 -7.24 -20.50
N GLY A 139 9.60 -6.38 -19.74
CA GLY A 139 10.01 -5.05 -20.20
C GLY A 139 9.01 -3.93 -19.89
N PHE A 140 7.83 -4.22 -19.32
CA PHE A 140 6.88 -3.18 -18.90
C PHE A 140 7.47 -2.24 -17.82
N LEU A 141 8.28 -2.78 -16.91
CA LEU A 141 9.04 -1.97 -15.94
C LEU A 141 9.88 -0.86 -16.60
N GLN A 142 10.39 -1.07 -17.82
CA GLN A 142 11.12 -0.02 -18.54
C GLN A 142 10.18 1.10 -19.00
N ILE A 143 8.94 0.77 -19.34
CA ILE A 143 7.91 1.74 -19.71
C ILE A 143 7.52 2.59 -18.50
N GLU A 144 7.33 1.98 -17.33
CA GLU A 144 7.05 2.69 -16.08
C GLU A 144 8.18 3.66 -15.74
N ASN A 145 9.43 3.22 -15.85
CA ASN A 145 10.60 4.09 -15.64
C ASN A 145 10.65 5.26 -16.63
N LEU A 146 10.31 5.04 -17.90
CA LEU A 146 10.23 6.12 -18.89
C LEU A 146 9.07 7.07 -18.60
N PHE A 147 7.95 6.57 -18.09
CA PHE A 147 6.83 7.39 -17.66
C PHE A 147 7.25 8.29 -16.50
N LEU A 148 7.84 7.73 -15.44
CA LEU A 148 8.37 8.49 -14.30
C LEU A 148 9.40 9.55 -14.71
N LYS A 149 10.29 9.24 -15.66
CA LYS A 149 11.22 10.24 -16.20
C LYS A 149 10.49 11.40 -16.87
N ALA A 150 9.44 11.10 -17.63
CA ALA A 150 8.62 12.14 -18.25
C ALA A 150 7.87 12.97 -17.20
N THR A 151 7.38 12.33 -16.12
CA THR A 151 6.64 13.01 -15.04
C THR A 151 7.54 13.93 -14.21
N ASN A 152 8.83 13.59 -14.07
CA ASN A 152 9.81 14.33 -13.28
C ASN A 152 10.39 15.58 -13.98
N ILE A 153 10.14 15.76 -15.28
CA ILE A 153 10.59 16.96 -16.00
C ILE A 153 9.86 18.19 -15.46
N ASN A 154 10.58 19.31 -15.25
CA ASN A 154 10.01 20.54 -14.69
C ASN A 154 8.79 21.04 -15.51
N LYS A 155 7.74 21.51 -14.83
CA LYS A 155 6.51 22.06 -15.45
C LYS A 155 6.80 23.20 -16.43
N SER A 156 7.86 23.99 -16.20
CA SER A 156 8.26 25.05 -17.12
C SER A 156 8.78 24.52 -18.46
N ASP A 157 9.27 23.28 -18.52
CA ASP A 157 9.75 22.64 -19.75
C ASP A 157 8.71 21.67 -20.35
N LEU A 158 7.57 22.24 -20.74
CA LEU A 158 6.49 21.48 -21.38
C LEU A 158 6.96 20.75 -22.64
N LYS A 159 7.88 21.34 -23.43
CA LYS A 159 8.35 20.74 -24.68
C LYS A 159 9.18 19.49 -24.45
N GLU A 160 10.09 19.52 -23.48
CA GLU A 160 10.88 18.34 -23.13
C GLU A 160 9.98 17.22 -22.57
N ARG A 161 9.04 17.57 -21.71
CA ARG A 161 8.05 16.65 -21.14
C ARG A 161 7.20 15.97 -22.21
N GLU A 162 6.62 16.74 -23.14
CA GLU A 162 5.84 16.20 -24.25
C GLU A 162 6.70 15.27 -25.13
N ARG A 163 7.98 15.59 -25.35
CA ARG A 163 8.91 14.74 -26.10
C ARG A 163 9.20 13.43 -25.37
N ALA A 164 9.43 13.48 -24.05
CA ALA A 164 9.64 12.32 -23.21
C ALA A 164 8.41 11.42 -23.21
N LEU A 165 7.22 11.98 -22.99
CA LEU A 165 5.95 11.24 -23.01
C LEU A 165 5.70 10.56 -24.36
N ARG A 166 5.97 11.22 -25.49
CA ARG A 166 5.87 10.58 -26.82
C ARG A 166 6.85 9.43 -26.97
N THR A 167 8.04 9.54 -26.41
CA THR A 167 9.02 8.45 -26.40
C THR A 167 8.50 7.28 -25.59
N THR A 168 8.01 7.52 -24.37
CA THR A 168 7.37 6.51 -23.50
C THR A 168 6.24 5.79 -24.24
N LEU A 169 5.30 6.55 -24.82
CA LEU A 169 4.15 5.98 -25.53
C LEU A 169 4.56 5.19 -26.78
N ARG A 170 5.56 5.61 -27.54
CA ARG A 170 6.06 4.84 -28.70
C ARG A 170 6.68 3.52 -28.27
N GLN A 171 7.45 3.52 -27.19
CA GLN A 171 8.06 2.30 -26.65
C GLN A 171 7.00 1.38 -26.08
N PHE A 172 6.04 1.92 -25.32
CA PHE A 172 4.92 1.17 -24.80
C PHE A 172 4.12 0.49 -25.92
N ARG A 173 3.82 1.25 -26.97
CA ARG A 173 3.16 0.70 -28.16
C ARG A 173 3.96 -0.43 -28.80
N LYS A 174 5.28 -0.29 -28.93
CA LYS A 174 6.15 -1.33 -29.51
C LYS A 174 6.08 -2.62 -28.70
N LEU A 175 5.98 -2.50 -27.37
CA LEU A 175 5.87 -3.61 -26.43
C LEU A 175 4.57 -4.40 -26.65
N ILE A 176 3.43 -3.71 -26.68
CA ILE A 176 2.11 -4.37 -26.63
C ILE A 176 1.47 -4.67 -28.00
N ARG A 177 1.94 -4.05 -29.10
CA ARG A 177 1.23 -4.05 -30.40
C ARG A 177 0.98 -5.41 -31.04
N GLN A 178 1.73 -6.44 -30.66
CA GLN A 178 1.57 -7.79 -31.23
C GLN A 178 0.58 -8.64 -30.43
N ASP A 179 0.20 -8.17 -29.24
CA ASP A 179 -0.69 -8.89 -28.35
C ASP A 179 -2.12 -8.40 -28.52
N SER A 180 -3.03 -9.32 -28.86
CA SER A 180 -4.43 -9.01 -29.10
C SER A 180 -5.14 -8.54 -27.84
N GLN A 181 -4.66 -8.91 -26.65
CA GLN A 181 -5.26 -8.50 -25.36
C GLN A 181 -5.21 -6.97 -25.18
N PHE A 182 -4.17 -6.32 -25.74
CA PHE A 182 -3.94 -4.88 -25.61
C PHE A 182 -4.32 -4.09 -26.87
N LYS A 183 -5.09 -4.68 -27.80
CA LYS A 183 -5.45 -4.04 -29.08
C LYS A 183 -6.14 -2.68 -28.91
N PHE A 184 -7.01 -2.55 -27.91
CA PHE A 184 -7.68 -1.28 -27.61
C PHE A 184 -6.66 -0.23 -27.13
N LEU A 185 -5.80 -0.61 -26.18
CA LEU A 185 -4.74 0.26 -25.65
C LEU A 185 -3.75 0.69 -26.75
N ASP A 186 -3.28 -0.23 -27.61
CA ASP A 186 -2.43 0.10 -28.78
C ASP A 186 -3.09 1.14 -29.68
N SER A 187 -4.37 0.95 -29.99
CA SER A 187 -5.14 1.87 -30.84
C SER A 187 -5.24 3.27 -30.23
N ARG A 188 -5.47 3.35 -28.92
CA ARG A 188 -5.52 4.62 -28.18
C ARG A 188 -4.15 5.31 -28.16
N ILE A 189 -3.08 4.58 -27.83
CA ILE A 189 -1.71 5.11 -27.88
C ILE A 189 -1.35 5.62 -29.28
N LYS A 190 -1.69 4.87 -30.33
CA LYS A 190 -1.45 5.26 -31.73
C LYS A 190 -2.12 6.57 -32.10
N LYS A 191 -3.33 6.83 -31.59
CA LYS A 191 -4.04 8.10 -31.79
C LYS A 191 -3.37 9.24 -31.01
N LEU A 192 -3.08 9.02 -29.73
CA LEU A 192 -2.45 10.03 -28.86
C LEU A 192 -1.10 10.52 -29.40
N ILE A 193 -0.23 9.62 -29.87
CA ILE A 193 1.09 10.00 -30.41
C ILE A 193 0.98 10.99 -31.58
N LYS A 194 -0.12 10.95 -32.34
CA LYS A 194 -0.37 11.83 -33.50
C LYS A 194 -1.09 13.13 -33.14
N ASP A 195 -1.72 13.19 -31.98
CA ASP A 195 -2.49 14.35 -31.54
C ASP A 195 -1.69 15.19 -30.53
N ASN A 196 -1.23 16.35 -30.98
CA ASN A 196 -0.46 17.26 -30.13
C ASN A 196 -1.29 17.83 -28.98
N GLN A 197 -2.60 18.04 -29.18
CA GLN A 197 -3.46 18.59 -28.15
C GLN A 197 -3.64 17.59 -27.00
N SER A 198 -3.94 16.33 -27.31
CA SER A 198 -4.06 15.27 -26.30
C SER A 198 -2.75 15.05 -25.51
N ILE A 199 -1.60 15.06 -26.18
CA ILE A 199 -0.28 14.93 -25.50
C ILE A 199 -0.04 16.10 -24.55
N SER A 200 -0.38 17.31 -24.98
CA SER A 200 -0.25 18.50 -24.13
C SER A 200 -1.22 18.46 -22.94
N GLN A 201 -2.45 17.97 -23.15
CA GLN A 201 -3.41 17.75 -22.07
C GLN A 201 -2.88 16.77 -21.02
N ILE A 202 -2.42 15.57 -21.43
CA ILE A 202 -1.83 14.58 -20.51
C ILE A 202 -0.64 15.17 -19.76
N SER A 203 0.22 15.91 -20.47
CA SER A 203 1.41 16.54 -19.91
C SER A 203 1.08 17.61 -18.85
N ASN A 204 -0.12 18.21 -18.92
CA ASN A 204 -0.59 19.25 -18.03
C ASN A 204 -1.50 18.74 -16.89
N SER A 205 -2.29 17.69 -17.09
CA SER A 205 -3.35 17.26 -16.15
C SER A 205 -2.92 16.14 -15.21
N ILE A 206 -2.32 15.07 -15.75
CA ILE A 206 -2.05 13.83 -14.99
C ILE A 206 -0.72 13.93 -14.26
N LEU A 207 0.22 14.65 -14.87
CA LEU A 207 1.52 14.94 -14.30
C LEU A 207 1.49 16.08 -13.26
N TYR A 208 0.32 16.62 -12.95
CA TYR A 208 0.13 17.69 -11.96
C TYR A 208 -0.61 17.22 -10.70
N LYS A 209 -1.55 16.27 -10.81
CA LYS A 209 -2.31 15.77 -9.64
C LYS A 209 -1.49 14.94 -8.64
N GLY A 210 -0.38 14.35 -9.10
CA GLY A 210 0.57 13.61 -8.24
C GLY A 210 1.90 14.33 -8.01
N ALA A 211 2.00 15.61 -8.38
CA ALA A 211 3.21 16.41 -8.23
C ALA A 211 2.92 17.59 -7.28
N TYR A 212 3.76 17.71 -6.27
CA TYR A 212 3.68 18.77 -5.26
C TYR A 212 3.77 20.18 -5.87
N THR A 213 2.87 21.06 -5.46
CA THR A 213 2.84 22.46 -5.90
C THR A 213 4.10 23.23 -5.51
N GLN A 214 4.73 22.91 -4.37
CA GLN A 214 5.80 23.70 -3.76
C GLN A 214 7.23 23.12 -3.87
N ASP A 215 7.47 21.80 -3.83
CA ASP A 215 8.81 21.20 -4.04
C ASP A 215 8.85 20.23 -5.23
N ARG A 216 9.65 20.58 -6.24
CA ARG A 216 9.54 20.09 -7.62
C ARG A 216 10.59 19.03 -8.00
N LYS A 217 11.41 18.58 -7.05
CA LYS A 217 12.39 17.50 -7.25
C LYS A 217 11.95 16.16 -6.68
N ILE A 218 10.80 16.13 -5.99
CA ILE A 218 10.26 14.96 -5.32
C ILE A 218 8.93 14.61 -5.98
N SER A 219 8.89 13.48 -6.68
CA SER A 219 7.65 12.95 -7.23
C SER A 219 7.02 12.04 -6.19
N ASN A 220 6.36 12.63 -5.20
CA ASN A 220 5.64 11.87 -4.19
C ASN A 220 4.20 11.60 -4.63
N LEU A 221 4.11 10.75 -5.64
CA LEU A 221 2.86 10.31 -6.21
C LEU A 221 2.00 9.55 -5.19
N ILE A 222 2.62 8.89 -4.20
CA ILE A 222 1.94 7.91 -3.37
C ILE A 222 1.56 8.46 -1.99
N ASN A 223 2.38 9.23 -1.27
CA ASN A 223 2.03 9.62 0.12
C ASN A 223 0.76 10.46 0.19
N LEU A 224 0.65 11.52 -0.64
CA LEU A 224 -0.53 12.40 -0.58
C LEU A 224 -1.79 11.65 -1.04
N THR A 225 -1.67 10.83 -2.07
CA THR A 225 -2.78 10.00 -2.54
C THR A 225 -3.19 8.98 -1.47
N ALA A 226 -2.23 8.29 -0.85
CA ALA A 226 -2.47 7.31 0.20
C ALA A 226 -3.10 7.94 1.43
N LEU A 227 -2.62 9.12 1.87
CA LEU A 227 -3.21 9.90 2.96
C LEU A 227 -4.64 10.33 2.61
N GLY A 228 -4.85 10.97 1.46
CA GLY A 228 -6.17 11.44 1.04
C GLY A 228 -7.17 10.29 0.94
N GLU A 229 -6.78 9.17 0.34
CA GLU A 229 -7.63 7.98 0.26
C GLU A 229 -7.92 7.36 1.63
N LEU A 230 -6.94 7.33 2.55
CA LEU A 230 -7.14 6.88 3.93
C LEU A 230 -8.20 7.75 4.61
N LEU A 231 -8.05 9.07 4.56
CA LEU A 231 -8.98 10.02 5.17
C LEU A 231 -10.39 9.89 4.59
N VAL A 232 -10.53 9.77 3.26
CA VAL A 232 -11.82 9.52 2.60
C VAL A 232 -12.49 8.25 3.15
N GLN A 233 -11.73 7.16 3.31
CA GLN A 233 -12.29 5.91 3.84
C GLN A 233 -12.71 6.05 5.30
N LEU A 234 -11.91 6.70 6.13
CA LEU A 234 -12.26 6.94 7.53
C LEU A 234 -13.52 7.79 7.68
N ILE A 235 -13.69 8.82 6.84
CA ILE A 235 -14.91 9.64 6.80
C ILE A 235 -16.11 8.79 6.38
N LYS A 236 -15.99 8.00 5.30
CA LYS A 236 -17.05 7.11 4.81
C LYS A 236 -17.49 6.06 5.83
N GLN A 237 -16.55 5.61 6.67
CA GLN A 237 -16.82 4.66 7.75
C GLN A 237 -17.32 5.35 9.03
N GLY A 238 -17.46 6.68 9.05
CA GLY A 238 -17.83 7.44 10.25
C GLY A 238 -16.78 7.42 11.37
N ARG A 239 -15.56 6.97 11.06
CA ARG A 239 -14.43 6.88 12.01
C ARG A 239 -13.79 8.23 12.27
N ILE A 240 -13.91 9.19 11.35
CA ILE A 240 -13.53 10.60 11.55
C ILE A 240 -14.60 11.53 10.96
N ASP A 241 -14.52 12.80 11.31
CA ASP A 241 -15.36 13.88 10.80
C ASP A 241 -14.55 15.20 10.69
N GLU A 242 -15.19 16.28 10.26
CA GLU A 242 -14.58 17.62 10.12
C GLU A 242 -13.98 18.19 11.41
N ASN A 243 -14.35 17.68 12.59
CA ASN A 243 -13.76 18.11 13.86
C ASN A 243 -12.62 17.19 14.31
N SER A 244 -12.25 16.19 13.52
CA SER A 244 -11.14 15.29 13.84
C SER A 244 -9.79 15.98 13.66
N SER A 245 -8.87 15.74 14.61
CA SER A 245 -7.46 16.11 14.45
C SER A 245 -6.68 14.97 13.79
N ILE A 246 -5.91 15.31 12.76
CA ILE A 246 -5.03 14.40 12.02
C ILE A 246 -3.59 14.77 12.35
N ILE A 247 -2.86 13.87 12.99
CA ILE A 247 -1.49 14.05 13.45
C ILE A 247 -0.58 13.12 12.64
N LEU A 248 0.39 13.66 11.92
CA LEU A 248 1.31 12.92 11.06
C LEU A 248 2.71 12.86 11.69
N ASP A 249 3.41 11.72 11.61
CA ASP A 249 4.86 11.69 11.83
C ASP A 249 5.56 12.60 10.80
N PRO A 250 6.67 13.29 11.14
CA PRO A 250 7.38 14.15 10.22
C PRO A 250 7.95 13.36 9.03
N ILE A 251 7.41 13.62 7.83
CA ILE A 251 7.94 13.06 6.61
C ILE A 251 8.91 14.08 6.01
N CYS A 252 10.19 13.87 6.32
CA CYS A 252 11.28 14.72 5.87
C CYS A 252 11.10 15.13 4.40
N SER A 253 11.14 16.45 4.13
CA SER A 253 11.04 17.12 2.83
C SER A 253 9.66 17.34 2.20
N ILE A 254 8.56 16.85 2.79
CA ILE A 254 7.22 16.98 2.18
C ILE A 254 6.13 17.54 3.09
N ASP A 255 6.39 17.68 4.41
CA ASP A 255 5.43 18.16 5.41
C ASP A 255 4.68 19.42 4.97
N LYS A 256 5.43 20.45 4.56
CA LYS A 256 4.88 21.73 4.10
C LYS A 256 3.95 21.56 2.90
N VAL A 257 4.24 20.59 2.04
CA VAL A 257 3.38 20.35 0.88
C VAL A 257 2.11 19.63 1.28
N ILE A 258 2.21 18.59 2.13
CA ILE A 258 1.01 17.89 2.63
C ILE A 258 0.05 18.90 3.28
N LEU A 259 0.57 19.76 4.16
CA LEU A 259 -0.24 20.80 4.80
C LEU A 259 -0.85 21.77 3.79
N SER A 260 -0.09 22.22 2.78
CA SER A 260 -0.60 23.14 1.75
C SER A 260 -1.67 22.52 0.85
N GLU A 261 -1.57 21.23 0.51
CA GLU A 261 -2.54 20.54 -0.35
C GLU A 261 -3.83 20.17 0.41
N LEU A 262 -3.74 20.05 1.73
CA LEU A 262 -4.88 19.76 2.61
C LEU A 262 -5.47 21.02 3.26
N GLU A 263 -4.92 22.22 3.01
CA GLU A 263 -5.41 23.48 3.61
C GLU A 263 -6.88 23.78 3.28
N THR A 264 -7.34 23.33 2.10
CA THR A 264 -8.75 23.49 1.69
C THR A 264 -9.67 22.42 2.29
N ALA A 265 -9.12 21.33 2.84
CA ALA A 265 -9.92 20.34 3.55
C ALA A 265 -10.32 20.93 4.91
N SER A 266 -11.57 20.76 5.32
CA SER A 266 -12.06 21.20 6.65
C SER A 266 -11.55 20.28 7.77
N LEU A 267 -10.29 19.84 7.72
CA LEU A 267 -9.65 18.91 8.66
C LEU A 267 -8.52 19.62 9.40
N ASP A 268 -8.38 19.34 10.70
CA ASP A 268 -7.28 19.84 11.52
C ASP A 268 -6.04 18.96 11.35
N VAL A 269 -5.23 19.22 10.31
CA VAL A 269 -4.01 18.45 10.00
C VAL A 269 -2.77 19.11 10.62
N ARG A 270 -1.98 18.33 11.37
CA ARG A 270 -0.77 18.79 12.05
C ARG A 270 0.36 17.78 11.89
N ILE A 271 1.59 18.28 11.92
CA ILE A 271 2.80 17.46 12.00
C ILE A 271 3.19 17.33 13.46
N SER A 272 3.48 16.12 13.92
CA SER A 272 3.90 15.84 15.28
C SER A 272 5.35 16.31 15.53
N GLU A 273 5.79 16.20 16.78
CA GLU A 273 7.21 16.38 17.12
C GLU A 273 8.05 15.12 16.78
N GLY A 274 7.41 14.06 16.29
CA GLY A 274 8.00 12.79 15.88
C GLY A 274 7.76 11.66 16.88
N SER A 275 7.89 10.41 16.40
CA SER A 275 7.80 9.16 17.19
C SER A 275 8.70 9.10 18.44
N HIS A 276 9.77 9.89 18.50
CA HIS A 276 10.64 10.02 19.68
C HIS A 276 10.04 10.80 20.85
N VAL A 277 8.94 11.52 20.60
CA VAL A 277 8.24 12.34 21.60
C VAL A 277 6.80 11.88 21.77
N ASP A 278 6.12 11.57 20.67
CA ASP A 278 4.71 11.16 20.67
C ASP A 278 4.60 9.62 20.59
N GLU A 279 4.22 9.00 21.71
CA GLU A 279 4.12 7.54 21.79
C GLU A 279 3.01 6.95 20.90
N LEU A 280 1.94 7.70 20.58
CA LEU A 280 0.90 7.20 19.67
C LEU A 280 1.36 7.27 18.21
N ILE A 281 2.27 8.19 17.88
CA ILE A 281 2.98 8.16 16.60
C ILE A 281 3.94 6.98 16.54
N GLN A 282 4.67 6.70 17.61
CA GLN A 282 5.52 5.50 17.69
C GLN A 282 4.70 4.19 17.59
N TYR A 283 3.50 4.18 18.16
CA TYR A 283 2.57 3.07 18.02
C TYR A 283 2.13 2.90 16.56
N ALA A 284 1.80 4.00 15.87
CA ALA A 284 1.50 3.99 14.45
C ALA A 284 2.69 3.44 13.62
N ASP A 285 3.93 3.89 13.86
CA ASP A 285 5.17 3.36 13.22
C ASP A 285 5.23 1.84 13.35
N ASN A 286 5.08 1.34 14.57
CA ASN A 286 5.19 -0.08 14.86
C ASN A 286 4.11 -0.88 14.12
N VAL A 287 2.87 -0.38 14.05
CA VAL A 287 1.78 -1.02 13.29
C VAL A 287 2.11 -1.09 11.81
N VAL A 288 2.44 0.03 11.16
CA VAL A 288 2.69 0.06 9.72
C VAL A 288 3.95 -0.74 9.36
N SER A 289 4.96 -0.74 10.22
CA SER A 289 6.18 -1.55 10.07
C SER A 289 5.91 -3.05 10.20
N VAL A 290 5.12 -3.48 11.19
CA VAL A 290 4.75 -4.90 11.36
C VAL A 290 3.94 -5.42 10.17
N ILE A 291 2.98 -4.64 9.71
CA ILE A 291 2.20 -4.97 8.51
C ILE A 291 3.15 -5.09 7.32
N TYR A 292 3.91 -4.03 7.01
CA TYR A 292 4.84 -4.01 5.88
C TYR A 292 5.76 -5.23 5.86
N LYS A 293 6.43 -5.53 6.97
CA LYS A 293 7.39 -6.64 7.07
C LYS A 293 6.75 -8.01 6.96
N SER A 294 5.56 -8.19 7.54
CA SER A 294 4.86 -9.48 7.50
C SER A 294 4.43 -9.85 6.08
N PHE A 295 3.98 -8.89 5.27
CA PHE A 295 3.47 -9.19 3.92
C PHE A 295 4.53 -9.05 2.81
N SER A 296 5.45 -8.08 2.89
CA SER A 296 6.24 -7.67 1.71
C SER A 296 7.08 -8.82 1.13
N ASN A 297 7.68 -9.62 2.01
CA ASN A 297 8.56 -10.71 1.61
C ASN A 297 7.78 -11.89 1.04
N ILE A 298 6.62 -12.22 1.63
CA ILE A 298 5.85 -13.38 1.20
C ILE A 298 5.15 -13.12 -0.14
N ILE A 299 4.61 -11.92 -0.36
CA ILE A 299 4.04 -11.56 -1.66
C ILE A 299 5.13 -11.48 -2.72
N LYS A 300 6.32 -10.97 -2.38
CA LYS A 300 7.46 -10.98 -3.32
C LYS A 300 7.86 -12.41 -3.72
N ASP A 301 7.89 -13.34 -2.77
CA ASP A 301 8.14 -14.76 -3.05
C ASP A 301 7.04 -15.36 -3.95
N PHE A 302 5.78 -15.04 -3.67
CA PHE A 302 4.61 -15.41 -4.48
C PHE A 302 4.73 -14.90 -5.91
N LYS A 303 4.97 -13.60 -6.12
CA LYS A 303 5.17 -13.00 -7.45
C LYS A 303 6.25 -13.68 -8.26
N ASN A 304 7.40 -13.97 -7.64
CA ASN A 304 8.54 -14.56 -8.33
C ASN A 304 8.29 -16.01 -8.76
N LYS A 305 7.50 -16.76 -7.98
CA LYS A 305 7.20 -18.18 -8.25
C LYS A 305 5.91 -18.39 -9.04
N GLY A 306 4.99 -17.42 -9.03
CA GLY A 306 3.69 -17.50 -9.68
C GLY A 306 2.94 -18.77 -9.30
N ASP A 307 2.41 -19.48 -10.30
CA ASP A 307 1.62 -20.72 -10.14
C ASP A 307 2.40 -21.89 -9.49
N SER A 308 3.73 -21.79 -9.39
CA SER A 308 4.57 -22.77 -8.70
C SER A 308 4.78 -22.47 -7.21
N TRP A 309 4.23 -21.36 -6.71
CA TRP A 309 4.34 -20.99 -5.32
C TRP A 309 3.60 -22.00 -4.42
N THR A 310 4.23 -22.39 -3.32
CA THR A 310 3.63 -23.26 -2.32
C THR A 310 4.00 -22.78 -0.92
N ILE A 311 3.10 -22.99 0.02
CA ILE A 311 3.38 -22.96 1.45
C ILE A 311 4.40 -24.07 1.72
N ASN A 312 5.48 -23.74 2.41
CA ASN A 312 6.56 -24.65 2.77
C ASN A 312 7.32 -24.12 4.00
N THR A 313 8.28 -24.89 4.50
CA THR A 313 9.03 -24.55 5.72
C THR A 313 9.80 -23.23 5.64
N ASN A 314 10.14 -22.74 4.44
CA ASN A 314 10.89 -21.50 4.28
C ASN A 314 10.01 -20.24 4.38
N ASN A 315 8.70 -20.34 4.16
CA ASN A 315 7.78 -19.20 4.19
C ASN A 315 6.71 -19.29 5.29
N ILE A 316 6.64 -20.41 6.01
CA ILE A 316 5.59 -20.68 7.00
C ILE A 316 5.53 -19.65 8.13
N TRP A 317 6.69 -19.21 8.63
CA TRP A 317 6.76 -18.24 9.72
C TRP A 317 6.16 -16.89 9.29
N SER A 318 6.59 -16.37 8.14
CA SER A 318 6.07 -15.10 7.61
C SER A 318 4.58 -15.18 7.30
N LEU A 319 4.12 -16.34 6.81
CA LEU A 319 2.72 -16.58 6.53
C LEU A 319 1.84 -16.53 7.79
N LEU A 320 2.30 -17.16 8.87
CA LEU A 320 1.60 -17.16 10.16
C LEU A 320 1.53 -15.75 10.73
N VAL A 321 2.67 -15.04 10.78
CA VAL A 321 2.72 -13.65 11.26
C VAL A 321 1.77 -12.78 10.45
N PHE A 322 1.79 -12.87 9.11
CA PHE A 322 0.89 -12.09 8.27
C PHE A 322 -0.59 -12.44 8.49
N SER A 323 -0.90 -13.73 8.59
CA SER A 323 -2.26 -14.22 8.89
C SER A 323 -2.79 -13.67 10.22
N PHE A 324 -1.95 -13.61 11.26
CA PHE A 324 -2.33 -13.06 12.57
C PHE A 324 -2.53 -11.55 12.54
N VAL A 325 -1.67 -10.82 11.83
CA VAL A 325 -1.85 -9.38 11.64
C VAL A 325 -3.18 -9.09 10.94
N LEU A 326 -3.50 -9.84 9.88
CA LEU A 326 -4.78 -9.70 9.16
C LEU A 326 -5.99 -10.02 10.05
N SER A 327 -5.89 -11.04 10.91
CA SER A 327 -7.00 -11.41 11.80
C SER A 327 -7.24 -10.39 12.91
N LYS A 328 -6.19 -9.73 13.39
CA LYS A 328 -6.27 -8.71 14.45
C LYS A 328 -6.81 -7.38 13.95
N ILE A 329 -6.30 -6.89 12.82
CA ILE A 329 -6.71 -5.59 12.26
C ILE A 329 -8.07 -5.68 11.55
N ASP A 330 -8.50 -6.87 11.12
CA ASP A 330 -9.61 -7.12 10.20
C ASP A 330 -9.32 -6.56 8.80
N CYS A 331 -9.49 -7.39 7.77
CA CYS A 331 -9.33 -6.98 6.38
C CYS A 331 -10.27 -5.83 5.95
N ASN A 332 -11.39 -5.60 6.64
CA ASN A 332 -12.26 -4.44 6.39
C ASN A 332 -11.59 -3.10 6.72
N ASN A 333 -10.53 -3.12 7.54
CA ASN A 333 -9.72 -1.94 7.88
C ASN A 333 -8.43 -1.85 7.07
N ILE A 334 -8.31 -2.67 6.03
CA ILE A 334 -7.16 -2.66 5.12
C ILE A 334 -7.66 -2.29 3.74
N LYS A 335 -7.26 -1.12 3.27
CA LYS A 335 -7.45 -0.77 1.86
C LYS A 335 -6.29 -1.30 1.03
N PHE A 336 -6.59 -2.16 0.06
CA PHE A 336 -5.59 -2.69 -0.87
C PHE A 336 -5.56 -1.87 -2.16
N THR A 337 -4.42 -1.27 -2.46
CA THR A 337 -4.04 -0.71 -3.76
C THR A 337 -2.98 -1.62 -4.37
N LEU A 338 -3.41 -2.83 -4.70
CA LEU A 338 -2.56 -3.94 -5.13
C LEU A 338 -3.01 -4.47 -6.50
N SER A 339 -2.11 -5.19 -7.18
CA SER A 339 -2.50 -6.00 -8.33
C SER A 339 -3.59 -7.01 -7.95
N ILE A 340 -4.39 -7.47 -8.91
CA ILE A 340 -5.49 -8.42 -8.65
C ILE A 340 -4.93 -9.69 -8.00
N ASP A 341 -3.76 -10.15 -8.44
CA ASP A 341 -3.15 -11.38 -7.92
C ASP A 341 -2.63 -11.18 -6.49
N ASP A 342 -1.98 -10.06 -6.18
CA ASP A 342 -1.52 -9.80 -4.81
C ASP A 342 -2.68 -9.57 -3.85
N TRP A 343 -3.74 -8.88 -4.30
CA TRP A 343 -4.94 -8.70 -3.50
C TRP A 343 -5.64 -10.04 -3.25
N ALA A 344 -5.75 -10.90 -4.27
CA ALA A 344 -6.29 -12.24 -4.12
C ALA A 344 -5.46 -13.09 -3.14
N PHE A 345 -4.13 -12.94 -3.15
CA PHE A 345 -3.25 -13.57 -2.17
C PHE A 345 -3.59 -13.12 -0.74
N CYS A 346 -3.66 -11.81 -0.48
CA CYS A 346 -3.99 -11.28 0.84
C CYS A 346 -5.34 -11.80 1.35
N LEU A 347 -6.37 -11.77 0.50
CA LEU A 347 -7.71 -12.26 0.86
C LEU A 347 -7.72 -13.77 1.10
N ALA A 348 -6.95 -14.55 0.34
CA ALA A 348 -6.84 -15.98 0.55
C ALA A 348 -6.27 -16.30 1.93
N ILE A 349 -5.21 -15.61 2.34
CA ILE A 349 -4.62 -15.79 3.67
C ILE A 349 -5.59 -15.38 4.76
N ALA A 350 -6.27 -14.24 4.61
CA ALA A 350 -7.26 -13.75 5.56
C ALA A 350 -8.41 -14.75 5.79
N LYS A 351 -8.94 -15.35 4.71
CA LYS A 351 -10.07 -16.28 4.78
C LYS A 351 -9.67 -17.66 5.28
N LEU A 352 -8.49 -18.13 4.92
CA LEU A 352 -7.96 -19.37 5.47
C LEU A 352 -7.69 -19.27 6.98
N GLN A 353 -7.50 -18.04 7.49
CA GLN A 353 -7.12 -17.79 8.88
C GLN A 353 -5.96 -18.70 9.29
N PHE A 354 -4.95 -18.80 8.42
CA PHE A 354 -3.90 -19.80 8.53
C PHE A 354 -3.23 -19.75 9.90
N GLY A 355 -3.37 -20.83 10.68
CA GLY A 355 -2.83 -20.96 12.03
C GLY A 355 -3.49 -20.12 13.12
N VAL A 356 -4.51 -19.28 12.82
CA VAL A 356 -5.07 -18.29 13.77
C VAL A 356 -5.73 -18.98 14.95
N SER A 357 -6.67 -19.90 14.70
CA SER A 357 -7.34 -20.63 15.78
C SER A 357 -6.37 -21.47 16.61
N ALA A 358 -5.29 -21.95 16.00
CA ALA A 358 -4.25 -22.68 16.70
C ALA A 358 -3.41 -21.75 17.59
N LEU A 359 -3.13 -20.52 17.16
CA LEU A 359 -2.46 -19.52 18.00
C LEU A 359 -3.35 -19.05 19.16
N GLU A 360 -4.63 -18.80 18.92
CA GLU A 360 -5.56 -18.42 20.00
C GLU A 360 -5.62 -19.48 21.11
N GLN A 361 -5.33 -20.74 20.77
CA GLN A 361 -5.26 -21.86 21.70
C GLN A 361 -3.85 -22.11 22.27
N ASN A 362 -2.80 -21.58 21.65
CA ASN A 362 -1.39 -21.80 22.02
C ASN A 362 -0.67 -20.46 22.19
N LEU A 363 -0.13 -20.19 23.38
CA LEU A 363 0.49 -18.91 23.76
C LEU A 363 1.83 -18.59 23.05
N ASN A 364 2.23 -19.32 22.00
CA ASN A 364 3.54 -19.14 21.37
C ASN A 364 3.59 -19.40 19.85
N ILE A 365 3.86 -18.36 19.04
CA ILE A 365 4.04 -18.43 17.58
C ILE A 365 5.14 -19.42 17.19
N ASN A 366 6.27 -19.43 17.90
CA ASN A 366 7.39 -20.32 17.55
C ASN A 366 7.08 -21.79 17.82
N GLN A 367 6.36 -22.09 18.91
CA GLN A 367 5.86 -23.44 19.16
C GLN A 367 4.90 -23.87 18.06
N LEU A 368 3.98 -22.98 17.65
CA LEU A 368 3.06 -23.26 16.56
C LEU A 368 3.80 -23.51 15.24
N VAL A 369 4.84 -22.74 14.91
CA VAL A 369 5.69 -22.96 13.73
C VAL A 369 6.34 -24.35 13.80
N SER A 370 6.85 -24.77 14.95
CA SER A 370 7.42 -26.12 15.11
C SER A 370 6.37 -27.21 14.88
N VAL A 371 5.18 -27.07 15.48
CA VAL A 371 4.07 -28.01 15.33
C VAL A 371 3.62 -28.08 13.87
N ILE A 372 3.40 -26.94 13.23
CA ILE A 372 3.01 -26.86 11.82
C ILE A 372 4.12 -27.47 10.97
N THR A 373 5.39 -27.12 11.18
CA THR A 373 6.51 -27.70 10.43
C THR A 373 6.55 -29.23 10.51
N GLN A 374 6.25 -29.80 11.67
CA GLN A 374 6.12 -31.25 11.83
C GLN A 374 4.90 -31.83 11.07
N LEU A 375 3.76 -31.13 11.09
CA LEU A 375 2.52 -31.49 10.38
C LEU A 375 2.59 -31.28 8.85
N LEU A 376 3.43 -30.36 8.37
CA LEU A 376 3.65 -30.13 6.92
C LEU A 376 4.19 -31.40 6.26
N ASN A 377 4.85 -32.31 6.99
CA ASN A 377 5.26 -33.59 6.40
C ASN A 377 4.08 -34.53 6.07
N SER A 378 2.88 -34.31 6.61
CA SER A 378 1.71 -35.17 6.41
C SER A 378 0.49 -34.51 5.75
N SER A 379 0.41 -33.17 5.72
CA SER A 379 -0.81 -32.43 5.30
C SER A 379 -0.56 -31.27 4.32
N LEU A 380 0.67 -31.09 3.84
CA LEU A 380 1.05 -29.95 3.00
C LEU A 380 0.27 -29.85 1.69
N SER A 381 -0.07 -30.99 1.10
CA SER A 381 -0.82 -31.03 -0.16
C SER A 381 -2.20 -30.40 0.00
N GLU A 382 -2.92 -30.76 1.07
CA GLU A 382 -4.28 -30.28 1.35
C GLU A 382 -4.28 -28.78 1.68
N ILE A 383 -3.29 -28.31 2.44
CA ILE A 383 -3.13 -26.90 2.77
C ILE A 383 -2.85 -26.07 1.51
N ASN A 384 -1.95 -26.53 0.65
CA ASN A 384 -1.65 -25.85 -0.61
C ASN A 384 -2.83 -25.86 -1.58
N GLU A 385 -3.57 -26.98 -1.67
CA GLU A 385 -4.80 -27.06 -2.46
C GLU A 385 -5.85 -26.06 -1.96
N SER A 386 -6.07 -26.01 -0.65
CA SER A 386 -7.00 -25.05 -0.02
C SER A 386 -6.61 -23.61 -0.29
N PHE A 387 -5.31 -23.28 -0.22
CA PHE A 387 -4.79 -21.97 -0.59
C PHE A 387 -5.11 -21.61 -2.04
N TRP A 388 -4.81 -22.49 -2.99
CA TRP A 388 -5.05 -22.20 -4.40
C TRP A 388 -6.55 -22.09 -4.74
N ILE A 389 -7.40 -22.89 -4.10
CA ILE A 389 -8.86 -22.75 -4.21
C ILE A 389 -9.28 -21.36 -3.71
N GLU A 390 -8.84 -20.95 -2.52
CA GLU A 390 -9.28 -19.68 -1.93
C GLU A 390 -8.67 -18.47 -2.63
N TYR A 391 -7.48 -18.60 -3.19
CA TYR A 391 -6.87 -17.63 -4.09
C TYR A 391 -7.76 -17.40 -5.33
N GLN A 392 -8.20 -18.46 -6.01
CA GLN A 392 -9.07 -18.33 -7.19
C GLN A 392 -10.44 -17.76 -6.81
N ASN A 393 -11.02 -18.18 -5.68
CA ASN A 393 -12.26 -17.60 -5.16
C ASN A 393 -12.12 -16.10 -4.90
N SER A 394 -11.01 -15.70 -4.27
CA SER A 394 -10.73 -14.30 -3.96
C SER A 394 -10.48 -13.46 -5.21
N ARG A 395 -9.78 -14.01 -6.21
CA ARG A 395 -9.59 -13.38 -7.52
C ARG A 395 -10.94 -13.13 -8.21
N ASN A 396 -11.80 -14.14 -8.24
CA ASN A 396 -13.14 -14.03 -8.83
C ASN A 396 -14.01 -13.01 -8.07
N LEU A 397 -13.93 -12.98 -6.74
CA LEU A 397 -14.62 -12.01 -5.90
C LEU A 397 -14.21 -10.57 -6.25
N ILE A 398 -12.90 -10.30 -6.38
CA ILE A 398 -12.39 -8.97 -6.76
C ILE A 398 -12.95 -8.54 -8.12
N ILE A 399 -12.88 -9.41 -9.13
CA ILE A 399 -13.38 -9.11 -10.47
C ILE A 399 -14.90 -8.86 -10.46
N ASN A 400 -15.65 -9.69 -9.74
CA ASN A 400 -17.09 -9.51 -9.59
C ASN A 400 -17.45 -8.21 -8.88
N ASN A 401 -16.71 -7.84 -7.84
CA ASN A 401 -16.87 -6.55 -7.17
C ASN A 401 -16.63 -5.40 -8.13
N TYR A 402 -15.58 -5.45 -8.96
CA TYR A 402 -15.36 -4.44 -9.99
C TYR A 402 -16.48 -4.38 -11.03
N ASN A 403 -17.07 -5.51 -11.41
CA ASN A 403 -18.21 -5.53 -12.34
C ASN A 403 -19.50 -4.95 -11.74
N ASN A 404 -19.65 -5.02 -10.42
CA ASN A 404 -20.86 -4.59 -9.70
C ASN A 404 -20.73 -3.18 -9.09
N MET A 405 -19.53 -2.61 -9.05
CA MET A 405 -19.29 -1.27 -8.56
C MET A 405 -19.78 -0.23 -9.56
N ASN A 406 -20.81 0.53 -9.19
CA ASN A 406 -21.11 1.82 -9.78
C ASN A 406 -20.17 2.86 -9.15
N TYR A 407 -18.94 2.93 -9.63
CA TYR A 407 -17.91 3.78 -9.04
C TYR A 407 -17.88 5.16 -9.69
N ASN A 408 -17.90 6.23 -8.89
CA ASN A 408 -17.65 7.60 -9.34
C ASN A 408 -16.65 8.31 -8.40
N ILE A 409 -15.38 7.88 -8.43
CA ILE A 409 -14.29 8.45 -7.61
C ILE A 409 -14.20 9.98 -7.75
N LEU A 410 -14.58 10.51 -8.91
CA LEU A 410 -14.55 11.94 -9.18
C LEU A 410 -15.56 12.69 -8.31
N GLU A 411 -16.71 12.08 -8.02
CA GLU A 411 -17.75 12.65 -7.15
C GLU A 411 -17.31 12.64 -5.69
N ASP A 412 -16.70 11.54 -5.25
CA ASP A 412 -16.15 11.40 -3.88
C ASP A 412 -14.99 12.38 -3.61
N LEU A 413 -14.05 12.52 -4.56
CA LEU A 413 -12.94 13.47 -4.43
C LEU A 413 -13.42 14.92 -4.56
N ASN A 414 -14.40 15.20 -5.43
CA ASN A 414 -14.98 16.54 -5.54
C ASN A 414 -15.83 16.91 -4.31
N GLN A 415 -16.42 15.95 -3.60
CA GLN A 415 -17.10 16.21 -2.32
C GLN A 415 -16.13 16.48 -1.17
N LEU A 416 -14.89 15.98 -1.24
CA LEU A 416 -13.89 16.20 -0.20
C LEU A 416 -13.09 17.50 -0.42
N LEU A 417 -13.01 17.98 -1.66
CA LEU A 417 -12.22 19.15 -2.07
C LEU A 417 -13.06 20.41 -2.37
N ASN A 418 -14.40 20.32 -2.31
CA ASN A 418 -15.33 21.46 -2.36
C ASN A 418 -16.17 21.48 -1.10
#